data_AF-A0A6B2VH08-F1
#
_entry.id   AF-A0A6B2VH08-F1
#
_cell.length_a   1.000
_cell.length_b   1.000
_cell.length_c   1.000
_cell.angle_alpha   90.00
_cell.angle_beta   90.00
_cell.angle_gamma   90.00
#
_symmetry.space_group_name_H-M   'P 1'
#
loop_
_entity.id
_entity.type
_entity.pdbx_description
1 polymer ?
#
loop_
_entity_poly.entity_id
_entity_poly.type
_entity_poly.pdbx_seq_one_letter_code
_entity_poly.pdbx_strand_id
1 'polypeptide(L)'
;MAQVYRSVGGRKLTKVLALNEGVQAEVEARTFEIAVRAEEILKQHRAEGHSEILVEEGKVDKYVILSDDRGQKAAMSIEYGRAESVVVREDRHGNKFLDTIPEMDGLYVLATAANLPKKRKGKVKLD
;
A
#
# COMPACT_ATOMS: atom_id res chain seq x y z
N MET A 1 -28.06 -24.35 -23.06
CA MET A 1 -27.92 -23.52 -21.83
C MET A 1 -26.81 -24.12 -20.98
N ALA A 2 -25.87 -23.31 -20.49
CA ALA A 2 -24.80 -23.79 -19.62
C ALA A 2 -25.30 -23.97 -18.17
N GLN A 3 -25.03 -25.12 -17.56
CA GLN A 3 -25.26 -25.32 -16.13
C GLN A 3 -24.17 -24.57 -15.34
N VAL A 4 -24.57 -23.58 -14.55
CA VAL A 4 -23.67 -22.87 -13.63
C VAL A 4 -23.88 -23.41 -12.22
N TYR A 5 -22.90 -24.16 -11.73
CA TYR A 5 -22.92 -24.68 -10.36
C TYR A 5 -22.64 -23.55 -9.37
N ARG A 6 -23.50 -23.34 -8.38
CA ARG A 6 -23.29 -22.30 -7.35
C ARG A 6 -22.36 -22.75 -6.21
N SER A 7 -22.22 -24.06 -6.02
CA SER A 7 -21.44 -24.66 -4.94
C SER A 7 -20.94 -26.06 -5.28
N VAL A 8 -19.81 -26.46 -4.71
CA VAL A 8 -19.22 -27.80 -4.81
C VAL A 8 -18.82 -28.25 -3.40
N GLY A 9 -19.27 -29.43 -2.96
CA GLY A 9 -18.95 -29.98 -1.65
C GLY A 9 -19.31 -29.07 -0.47
N GLY A 10 -20.45 -28.37 -0.54
CA GLY A 10 -20.92 -27.43 0.50
C GLY A 10 -20.18 -26.08 0.54
N ARG A 11 -19.21 -25.84 -0.37
CA ARG A 11 -18.48 -24.56 -0.48
C ARG A 11 -18.96 -23.78 -1.70
N LYS A 12 -18.97 -22.45 -1.61
CA LYS A 12 -19.24 -21.56 -2.75
C LYS A 12 -18.23 -21.84 -3.87
N LEU A 13 -18.70 -21.96 -5.12
CA LEU A 13 -17.83 -22.26 -6.27
C LEU A 13 -16.67 -21.26 -6.37
N THR A 14 -16.92 -19.97 -6.13
CA THR A 14 -15.90 -18.92 -6.15
C THR A 14 -14.75 -19.17 -5.17
N LYS A 15 -15.04 -19.70 -3.98
CA LYS A 15 -14.02 -20.02 -2.98
C LYS A 15 -13.20 -21.25 -3.38
N VAL A 16 -13.83 -22.22 -4.05
CA VAL A 16 -13.12 -23.40 -4.59
C VAL A 16 -12.17 -22.99 -5.71
N LEU A 17 -12.62 -22.08 -6.59
CA LEU A 17 -11.78 -21.52 -7.65
C LEU A 17 -10.63 -20.68 -7.08
N ALA A 18 -10.91 -19.83 -6.09
CA ALA A 18 -9.87 -19.01 -5.46
C ALA A 18 -8.78 -19.86 -4.81
N LEU A 19 -9.15 -20.97 -4.17
CA LEU A 19 -8.21 -21.91 -3.53
C LEU A 19 -7.57 -22.91 -4.50
N ASN A 20 -7.85 -22.81 -5.80
CA ASN A 20 -7.20 -23.68 -6.79
C ASN A 20 -5.70 -23.38 -6.83
N GLU A 21 -4.88 -24.42 -6.93
CA GLU A 21 -3.42 -24.32 -6.91
C GLU A 21 -2.88 -23.39 -8.00
N GLY A 22 -3.40 -23.50 -9.24
CA GLY A 22 -2.97 -22.64 -10.34
C GLY A 22 -3.34 -21.16 -10.13
N VAL A 23 -4.48 -20.91 -9.47
CA VAL A 23 -4.90 -19.54 -9.12
C VAL A 23 -3.99 -18.97 -8.02
N GLN A 24 -3.70 -19.75 -6.98
CA GLN A 24 -2.82 -19.32 -5.90
C GLN A 24 -1.37 -19.09 -6.38
N ALA A 25 -0.88 -19.94 -7.29
CA ALA A 25 0.44 -19.78 -7.90
C ALA A 25 0.55 -18.49 -8.73
N GLU A 26 -0.49 -18.14 -9.52
CA GLU A 26 -0.50 -16.87 -10.26
C GLU A 26 -0.59 -15.66 -9.32
N VAL A 27 -1.42 -15.74 -8.26
CA VAL A 27 -1.50 -14.69 -7.24
C VAL A 27 -0.14 -14.47 -6.59
N GLU A 28 0.60 -15.54 -6.28
CA GLU A 28 1.94 -15.46 -5.72
C GLU A 28 2.95 -14.84 -6.69
N ALA A 29 2.97 -15.29 -7.95
CA ALA A 29 3.85 -14.75 -8.98
C ALA A 29 3.62 -13.24 -9.18
N ARG A 30 2.35 -12.82 -9.23
CA ARG A 30 1.98 -11.39 -9.35
C ARG A 30 2.37 -10.59 -8.13
N THR A 31 2.14 -11.12 -6.94
CA THR A 31 2.50 -10.45 -5.68
C THR A 31 4.01 -10.25 -5.60
N PHE A 32 4.79 -11.26 -5.95
CA PHE A 32 6.24 -11.18 -5.99
C PHE A 32 6.74 -10.13 -7.01
N GLU A 33 6.20 -10.17 -8.24
CA GLU A 33 6.52 -9.19 -9.29
C GLU A 33 6.28 -7.75 -8.83
N ILE A 34 5.12 -7.49 -8.19
CA ILE A 34 4.77 -6.17 -7.67
C ILE A 34 5.68 -5.78 -6.50
N ALA A 35 5.96 -6.70 -5.57
CA ALA A 35 6.81 -6.42 -4.41
C ALA A 35 8.23 -6.02 -4.84
N VAL A 36 8.83 -6.76 -5.76
CA VAL A 36 10.19 -6.47 -6.27
C VAL A 36 10.23 -5.11 -6.97
N ARG A 37 9.24 -4.80 -7.81
CA ARG A 37 9.14 -3.47 -8.44
C ARG A 37 8.98 -2.35 -7.42
N ALA A 38 8.13 -2.55 -6.42
CA ALA A 38 7.90 -1.58 -5.37
C ALA A 38 9.19 -1.33 -4.56
N GLU A 39 9.95 -2.38 -4.26
CA GLU A 39 11.25 -2.25 -3.60
C GLU A 39 12.24 -1.45 -4.44
N GLU A 40 12.30 -1.71 -5.74
CA GLU A 40 13.20 -1.00 -6.64
C GLU A 40 12.86 0.50 -6.67
N ILE A 41 11.58 0.85 -6.87
CA ILE A 41 11.12 2.24 -6.88
C ILE A 41 11.42 2.91 -5.54
N LEU A 42 11.16 2.23 -4.42
CA LEU A 42 11.42 2.76 -3.09
C LEU A 42 12.92 2.98 -2.84
N LYS A 43 13.79 2.08 -3.32
CA LYS A 43 15.25 2.21 -3.24
C LYS A 43 15.77 3.39 -4.07
N GLN A 44 15.23 3.62 -5.25
CA GLN A 44 15.63 4.75 -6.12
C GLN A 44 15.36 6.13 -5.50
N HIS A 45 14.33 6.25 -4.66
CA HIS A 45 13.92 7.51 -4.05
C HIS A 45 14.39 7.67 -2.59
N ARG A 46 15.23 6.75 -2.11
CA ARG A 46 15.64 6.70 -0.71
C ARG A 46 17.01 7.34 -0.49
N ALA A 47 17.06 8.27 0.47
CA ALA A 47 18.30 8.71 1.11
C ALA A 47 18.57 7.97 2.45
N GLU A 48 17.53 7.75 3.28
CA GLU A 48 17.62 7.08 4.60
C GLU A 48 16.43 6.13 4.88
N GLY A 49 16.66 5.13 5.75
CA GLY A 49 16.09 3.79 5.61
C GLY A 49 15.02 3.32 6.60
N HIS A 50 13.88 4.01 6.76
CA HIS A 50 12.78 3.53 7.64
C HIS A 50 11.57 2.85 7.00
N SER A 51 11.16 3.22 5.78
CA SER A 51 10.05 2.56 5.07
C SER A 51 10.39 1.16 4.50
N GLU A 52 9.44 0.30 4.20
CA GLU A 52 9.76 -1.00 3.58
C GLU A 52 8.58 -1.56 2.83
N ILE A 53 8.87 -2.48 1.92
CA ILE A 53 7.85 -3.27 1.26
C ILE A 53 7.70 -4.57 2.06
N LEU A 54 6.48 -4.84 2.49
CA LEU A 54 6.10 -6.09 3.15
C LEU A 54 5.12 -6.85 2.27
N VAL A 55 5.14 -8.17 2.39
CA VAL A 55 4.15 -9.05 1.78
C VAL A 55 3.42 -9.78 2.89
N GLU A 56 2.09 -9.69 2.88
CA GLU A 56 1.22 -10.44 3.79
C GLU A 56 0.33 -11.40 3.01
N GLU A 57 0.10 -12.57 3.59
CA GLU A 57 -0.70 -13.63 2.98
C GLU A 57 -1.99 -13.85 3.78
N GLY A 58 -3.12 -13.73 3.09
CA GLY A 58 -4.42 -14.19 3.53
C GLY A 58 -4.74 -15.59 3.00
N LYS A 59 -5.96 -16.07 3.27
CA LYS A 59 -6.38 -17.42 2.84
C LYS A 59 -6.53 -17.59 1.32
N VAL A 60 -6.75 -16.50 0.61
CA VAL A 60 -6.98 -16.47 -0.85
C VAL A 60 -6.30 -15.27 -1.51
N ASP A 61 -6.04 -14.22 -0.74
CA ASP A 61 -5.48 -12.95 -1.19
C ASP A 61 -4.05 -12.82 -0.67
N LYS A 62 -3.21 -12.09 -1.40
CA LYS A 62 -1.90 -11.64 -0.94
C LYS A 62 -1.81 -10.12 -1.10
N TYR A 63 -1.12 -9.47 -0.18
CA TYR A 63 -1.02 -8.01 -0.09
C TYR A 63 0.44 -7.58 -0.24
N VAL A 64 0.67 -6.51 -1.00
CA VAL A 64 1.94 -5.78 -1.02
C VAL A 64 1.73 -4.46 -0.30
N ILE A 65 2.53 -4.23 0.74
CA ILE A 65 2.32 -3.14 1.71
C ILE A 65 3.55 -2.25 1.70
N LEU A 66 3.33 -0.94 1.56
CA LEU A 66 4.33 0.08 1.89
C LEU A 66 4.17 0.44 3.38
N SER A 67 5.10 -0.02 4.21
CA SER A 67 5.15 0.35 5.62
C SER A 67 6.15 1.48 5.85
N ASP A 68 5.85 2.37 6.79
CA ASP A 68 6.79 3.35 7.35
C ASP A 68 6.73 3.32 8.88
N ASP A 69 6.46 2.14 9.47
CA ASP A 69 6.23 1.99 10.90
C ASP A 69 7.48 2.26 11.75
N ARG A 70 8.66 1.96 11.19
CA ARG A 70 9.96 2.31 11.80
C ARG A 70 10.33 3.78 11.62
N GLY A 71 9.55 4.52 10.82
CA GLY A 71 9.78 5.90 10.46
C GLY A 71 8.77 6.83 11.11
N GLN A 72 8.28 7.79 10.34
CA GLN A 72 7.32 8.79 10.81
C GLN A 72 5.87 8.33 10.61
N LYS A 73 5.66 7.05 10.28
CA LYS A 73 4.35 6.50 9.88
C LYS A 73 3.77 7.28 8.69
N ALA A 74 4.65 7.66 7.76
CA ALA A 74 4.35 8.56 6.66
C ALA A 74 4.06 7.83 5.33
N ALA A 75 3.80 6.52 5.34
CA ALA A 75 3.59 5.71 4.13
C ALA A 75 2.58 6.32 3.15
N MET A 76 1.48 6.89 3.67
CA MET A 76 0.47 7.54 2.84
C MET A 76 0.98 8.81 2.14
N SER A 77 1.78 9.60 2.86
CA SER A 77 2.45 10.77 2.29
C SER A 77 3.49 10.36 1.26
N ILE A 78 4.22 9.27 1.50
CA ILE A 78 5.19 8.71 0.55
C ILE A 78 4.48 8.27 -0.73
N GLU A 79 3.35 7.57 -0.63
CA GLU A 79 2.63 7.07 -1.79
C GLU A 79 1.96 8.20 -2.61
N TYR A 80 1.21 9.10 -1.96
CA TYR A 80 0.32 10.05 -2.64
C TYR A 80 0.77 11.51 -2.57
N GLY A 81 1.83 11.79 -1.84
CA GLY A 81 2.28 13.13 -1.53
C GLY A 81 1.46 13.78 -0.42
N ARG A 82 1.85 14.99 -0.04
CA ARG A 82 1.15 15.84 0.92
C ARG A 82 1.28 17.30 0.54
N ALA A 83 0.29 18.10 0.90
CA ALA A 83 0.40 19.56 0.87
C ALA A 83 1.21 20.05 2.08
N GLU A 84 1.74 21.27 1.99
CA GLU A 84 2.32 21.95 3.13
C GLU A 84 1.29 22.07 4.26
N SER A 85 1.74 21.88 5.50
CA SER A 85 0.88 22.07 6.68
C SER A 85 1.69 22.60 7.86
N VAL A 86 1.06 23.46 8.66
CA VAL A 86 1.65 23.99 9.90
C VAL A 86 1.10 23.19 11.06
N VAL A 87 1.98 22.65 11.89
CA VAL A 87 1.64 21.88 13.09
C VAL A 87 2.23 22.53 14.32
N VAL A 88 1.53 22.44 15.45
CA VAL A 88 2.07 22.87 16.74
C VAL A 88 2.89 21.72 17.31
N ARG A 89 4.17 21.95 17.57
CA ARG A 89 5.04 21.00 18.28
C ARG A 89 5.45 21.54 19.63
N GLU A 90 5.77 20.62 20.53
CA GLU A 90 6.27 20.93 21.87
C GLU A 90 7.75 20.58 21.94
N ASP A 91 8.56 21.49 22.47
CA ASP A 91 9.97 21.23 22.70
C ASP A 91 10.18 20.38 23.97
N ARG A 92 11.45 20.04 24.28
CA ARG A 92 11.80 19.29 25.49
C ARG A 92 11.54 20.04 26.80
N HIS A 93 11.22 21.33 26.72
CA HIS A 93 11.01 22.25 27.85
C HIS A 93 9.53 22.63 28.02
N GLY A 94 8.62 22.07 27.21
CA GLY A 94 7.18 22.32 27.26
C GLY A 94 6.70 23.56 26.48
N ASN A 95 7.58 24.22 25.72
CA ASN A 95 7.20 25.35 24.89
C ASN A 95 6.60 24.88 23.57
N LYS A 96 5.48 25.50 23.18
CA LYS A 96 4.83 25.24 21.90
C LYS A 96 5.37 26.16 20.82
N PHE A 97 5.76 25.59 19.68
CA PHE A 97 6.16 26.33 18.48
C PHE A 97 5.45 25.80 17.24
N LEU A 98 5.37 26.65 16.22
CA LEU A 98 4.84 26.27 14.92
C LEU A 98 5.96 25.64 14.11
N ASP A 99 5.73 24.43 13.62
CA ASP A 99 6.60 23.74 12.69
C ASP A 99 5.89 23.56 11.35
N THR A 100 6.59 23.84 10.26
CA THR A 100 6.05 23.71 8.91
C THR A 100 6.50 22.38 8.32
N ILE A 101 5.55 21.49 8.06
CA ILE A 101 5.80 20.28 7.30
C ILE A 101 5.73 20.66 5.81
N PRO A 102 6.84 20.57 5.06
CA PRO A 102 6.87 20.99 3.67
C PRO A 102 5.99 20.08 2.81
N GLU A 103 5.50 20.63 1.71
CA GLU A 103 4.86 19.86 0.66
C GLU A 103 5.81 18.80 0.08
N MET A 104 5.23 17.72 -0.44
CA MET A 104 5.97 16.63 -1.04
C MET A 104 5.14 15.98 -2.13
N ASP A 105 5.76 15.73 -3.28
CA ASP A 105 5.16 14.93 -4.34
C ASP A 105 5.09 13.45 -3.94
N GLY A 106 4.02 12.80 -4.36
CA GLY A 106 3.86 11.35 -4.15
C GLY A 106 4.79 10.57 -5.05
N LEU A 107 5.43 9.55 -4.50
CA LEU A 107 6.28 8.64 -5.25
C LEU A 107 5.46 7.61 -6.04
N TYR A 108 4.21 7.36 -5.61
CA TYR A 108 3.31 6.37 -6.20
C TYR A 108 3.97 5.00 -6.34
N VAL A 109 4.63 4.53 -5.29
CA VAL A 109 5.43 3.28 -5.26
C VAL A 109 4.54 2.10 -5.61
N LEU A 110 3.46 1.89 -4.85
CA LEU A 110 2.56 0.76 -5.04
C LEU A 110 1.74 0.88 -6.32
N ALA A 111 1.20 2.08 -6.59
CA ALA A 111 0.41 2.31 -7.79
C ALA A 111 1.23 2.04 -9.07
N THR A 112 2.48 2.51 -9.11
CA THR A 112 3.37 2.27 -10.26
C THR A 112 3.78 0.81 -10.35
N ALA A 113 4.18 0.18 -9.23
CA ALA A 113 4.58 -1.23 -9.22
C ALA A 113 3.48 -2.19 -9.69
N ALA A 114 2.22 -1.87 -9.35
CA ALA A 114 1.03 -2.64 -9.73
C ALA A 114 0.41 -2.24 -11.08
N ASN A 115 1.02 -1.31 -11.82
CA ASN A 115 0.46 -0.75 -13.07
C ASN A 115 -0.96 -0.17 -12.89
N LEU A 116 -1.24 0.40 -11.72
CA LEU A 116 -2.49 1.06 -11.40
C LEU A 116 -2.40 2.56 -11.70
N PRO A 117 -3.53 3.21 -12.03
CA PRO A 117 -3.53 4.65 -12.24
C PRO A 117 -3.13 5.40 -10.96
N LYS A 118 -2.21 6.37 -11.10
CA LYS A 118 -1.80 7.29 -10.04
C LYS A 118 -2.97 8.18 -9.64
N LYS A 119 -3.75 7.75 -8.64
CA LYS A 119 -4.85 8.54 -8.09
C LYS A 119 -4.34 9.34 -6.90
N ARG A 120 -4.46 10.67 -6.97
CA ARG A 120 -4.23 11.53 -5.80
C ARG A 120 -5.28 11.19 -4.75
N LYS A 121 -4.92 11.24 -3.46
CA LYS A 121 -5.90 11.08 -2.37
C LYS A 121 -6.99 12.13 -2.56
N GLY A 122 -8.24 11.68 -2.75
CA GLY A 122 -9.38 12.59 -2.84
C GLY A 122 -9.43 13.48 -1.60
N LYS A 123 -9.82 14.76 -1.76
CA LYS A 123 -10.06 15.63 -0.61
C LYS A 123 -11.08 14.96 0.30
N VAL A 124 -10.72 14.72 1.56
CA VAL A 124 -11.69 14.31 2.58
C VAL A 124 -12.68 15.48 2.69
N LYS A 125 -13.94 15.26 2.31
CA LYS A 125 -14.99 16.20 2.66
C LYS A 125 -15.13 16.10 4.18
N LEU A 126 -14.78 17.18 4.88
CA LEU A 126 -15.22 17.38 6.25
C LEU A 126 -16.68 17.82 6.14
N ASP A 127 -17.58 17.01 6.71
CA ASP A 127 -18.97 17.41 6.94
C ASP A 127 -19.05 18.53 8.00
#